data_AF-A0A146L907-F1
#
_entry.id   AF-A0A146L907-F1
#
_cell.length_a   1.000
_cell.length_b   1.000
_cell.length_c   1.000
_cell.angle_alpha   90.00
_cell.angle_beta   90.00
_cell.angle_gamma   90.00
#
_symmetry.space_group_name_H-M   'P 1'
#
loop_
_entity.id
_entity.type
_entity.pdbx_description
1 polymer ?
#
loop_
_entity_poly.entity_id
_entity_poly.type
_entity_poly.pdbx_seq_one_letter_code
_entity_poly.pdbx_strand_id
1 'polypeptide(L)'
;MAVNTILLDFKVDRSHFEDDHKSEELLSKALSSFFPTLTKVVSRQMDDGGSLVVYTGPLGSFISVRAFPEGALTINIEYYRKEGADELVTSKQKKSLESSLSKAFQSRRSKVLPPIKRAGTTDFYLMSSGKILDPG
;
A
#
# COMPACT_ATOMS: atom_id res chain seq x y z
N MET A 1 -17.62 0.79 -12.81
CA MET A 1 -16.67 1.60 -12.01
C MET A 1 -16.38 0.83 -10.73
N ALA A 2 -15.16 0.88 -10.19
CA ALA A 2 -14.80 0.14 -8.99
C ALA A 2 -13.66 0.84 -8.23
N VAL A 3 -13.53 0.54 -6.94
CA VAL A 3 -12.35 0.90 -6.16
C VAL A 3 -11.29 -0.18 -6.39
N ASN A 4 -10.19 0.20 -7.02
CA ASN A 4 -9.04 -0.68 -7.16
C ASN A 4 -8.15 -0.55 -5.93
N THR A 5 -7.81 -1.68 -5.32
CA THR A 5 -6.96 -1.75 -4.12
C THR A 5 -5.68 -2.52 -4.44
N ILE A 6 -4.53 -1.87 -4.33
CA ILE A 6 -3.22 -2.51 -4.40
C ILE A 6 -2.72 -2.72 -2.97
N LEU A 7 -2.28 -3.93 -2.66
CA LEU A 7 -1.79 -4.31 -1.34
C LEU A 7 -0.31 -4.69 -1.44
N LEU A 8 0.51 -4.07 -0.59
CA LEU A 8 1.92 -4.38 -0.44
C LEU A 8 2.24 -4.68 1.01
N ASP A 9 2.90 -5.81 1.25
CA ASP A 9 3.29 -6.26 2.58
C ASP A 9 4.80 -6.42 2.66
N PHE A 10 5.38 -5.99 3.78
CA PHE A 10 6.80 -6.07 4.05
C PHE A 10 7.06 -6.60 5.47
N LYS A 11 8.16 -7.33 5.60
CA LYS A 11 8.79 -7.65 6.90
C LYS A 11 10.08 -6.87 7.02
N VAL A 12 10.13 -6.02 8.03
CA VAL A 12 11.15 -4.98 8.25
C VAL A 12 11.63 -5.06 9.69
N ASP A 13 12.80 -4.50 9.97
CA ASP A 13 13.25 -4.38 11.35
C ASP A 13 12.42 -3.34 12.12
N ARG A 14 12.06 -3.62 13.39
CA ARG A 14 11.27 -2.71 14.22
C ARG A 14 11.98 -1.36 14.38
N SER A 15 13.31 -1.35 14.42
CA SER A 15 14.11 -0.13 14.53
C SER A 15 13.85 0.90 13.41
N HIS A 16 13.30 0.48 12.26
CA HIS A 16 12.92 1.40 11.20
C HIS A 16 11.73 2.32 11.56
N PHE A 17 10.99 2.02 12.62
CA PHE A 17 9.81 2.78 13.07
C PHE A 17 9.94 3.29 14.51
N GLU A 18 11.14 3.26 15.09
CA GLU A 18 11.41 3.88 16.39
C GLU A 18 11.56 5.41 16.28
N ASP A 19 11.97 5.91 15.10
CA ASP A 19 12.02 7.32 14.76
C ASP A 19 10.98 7.63 13.69
N ASP A 20 9.87 8.19 14.14
CA ASP A 20 8.71 8.54 13.34
C ASP A 20 9.06 9.47 12.19
N HIS A 21 9.81 10.54 12.47
CA HIS A 21 10.14 11.54 11.47
C HIS A 21 10.99 10.93 10.36
N LYS A 22 11.98 10.13 10.72
CA LYS A 22 12.85 9.44 9.76
C LYS A 22 12.08 8.41 8.94
N SER A 23 11.22 7.63 9.58
CA SER A 23 10.41 6.61 8.90
C SER A 23 9.44 7.24 7.88
N GLU A 24 8.78 8.34 8.27
CA GLU A 24 7.88 9.11 7.42
C GLU A 24 8.60 9.79 6.24
N GLU A 25 9.80 10.32 6.46
CA GLU A 25 10.60 10.92 5.39
C GLU A 25 10.98 9.86 4.35
N LEU A 26 11.43 8.68 4.80
CA LEU A 26 11.74 7.54 3.92
C LEU A 26 10.50 7.07 3.15
N LEU A 27 9.35 6.94 3.82
CA LEU A 27 8.08 6.60 3.17
C LEU A 27 7.72 7.62 2.09
N SER A 28 7.74 8.90 2.45
CA SER A 28 7.32 9.99 1.56
C SER A 28 8.23 10.06 0.33
N LYS A 29 9.54 9.90 0.51
CA LYS A 29 10.52 9.86 -0.58
C LYS A 29 10.34 8.64 -1.50
N ALA A 30 10.10 7.46 -0.94
CA ALA A 30 9.89 6.26 -1.73
C ALA A 30 8.59 6.33 -2.54
N LEU A 31 7.50 6.85 -1.93
CA LEU A 31 6.20 6.96 -2.57
C LEU A 31 6.12 8.10 -3.59
N SER A 32 6.76 9.25 -3.35
CA SER A 32 6.68 10.42 -4.25
C SER A 32 7.22 10.16 -5.65
N SER A 33 8.16 9.21 -5.78
CA SER A 33 8.71 8.76 -7.07
C SER A 33 7.67 8.08 -7.96
N PHE A 34 6.58 7.58 -7.37
CA PHE A 34 5.47 6.91 -8.08
C PHE A 34 4.18 7.74 -8.08
N PHE A 35 4.03 8.65 -7.13
CA PHE A 35 2.84 9.48 -6.94
C PHE A 35 3.23 10.97 -6.91
N PRO A 36 3.25 11.68 -8.06
CA PRO A 36 3.80 13.03 -8.14
C PRO A 36 3.03 14.09 -7.35
N THR A 37 1.76 13.86 -7.04
CA THR A 37 0.91 14.76 -6.22
C THR A 37 0.63 14.19 -4.82
N LEU A 38 1.55 13.37 -4.29
CA LEU A 38 1.42 12.77 -2.97
C LEU A 38 1.39 13.85 -1.88
N THR A 39 0.36 13.84 -1.05
CA THR A 39 0.18 14.77 0.06
C THR A 39 -0.10 13.99 1.33
N LYS A 40 0.66 14.22 2.41
CA LYS A 40 0.40 13.61 3.72
C LYS A 40 -0.84 14.24 4.34
N VAL A 41 -1.78 13.43 4.79
CA VAL A 41 -3.03 13.87 5.42
C VAL A 41 -2.98 13.69 6.93
N VAL A 42 -2.54 12.52 7.40
CA VAL A 42 -2.43 12.22 8.82
C VAL A 42 -1.24 11.31 9.07
N SER A 43 -0.61 11.49 10.22
CA SER A 43 0.31 10.53 10.81
C SER A 43 -0.01 10.38 12.30
N ARG A 44 0.08 9.15 12.81
CA ARG A 44 -0.21 8.82 14.20
C ARG A 44 0.56 7.59 14.66
N GLN A 45 1.17 7.69 15.85
CA GLN A 45 1.61 6.54 16.62
C GLN A 45 0.45 5.90 17.39
N MET A 46 0.52 4.59 17.49
CA MET A 46 -0.42 3.77 18.23
C MET A 46 0.19 3.40 19.58
N ASP A 47 -0.65 3.28 20.59
CA ASP A 47 -0.22 3.02 21.97
C ASP A 47 0.46 1.65 22.14
N ASP A 48 0.20 0.72 21.21
CA ASP A 48 0.81 -0.62 21.19
C ASP A 48 2.17 -0.66 20.48
N GLY A 49 2.67 0.48 19.97
CA GLY A 49 3.97 0.59 19.29
C GLY A 49 3.94 0.39 17.77
N GLY A 50 2.75 0.49 17.15
CA GLY A 50 2.59 0.60 15.70
C GLY A 50 2.40 2.05 15.25
N SER A 51 2.30 2.27 13.94
CA SER A 51 2.05 3.59 13.36
C SER A 51 1.12 3.54 12.15
N LEU A 52 0.44 4.66 11.89
CA LEU A 52 -0.40 4.89 10.71
C LEU A 52 0.01 6.19 10.04
N VAL A 53 0.28 6.13 8.75
CA VAL A 53 0.43 7.31 7.90
C VAL A 53 -0.55 7.19 6.74
N VAL A 54 -1.30 8.26 6.46
CA VAL A 54 -2.21 8.31 5.30
C VAL A 54 -1.81 9.47 4.41
N TYR A 55 -1.73 9.18 3.13
CA TYR A 55 -1.51 10.14 2.06
C TYR A 55 -2.69 10.14 1.09
N THR A 56 -2.86 11.26 0.39
CA THR A 56 -3.67 11.35 -0.82
C THR A 56 -2.77 11.52 -2.03
N GLY A 57 -3.18 11.04 -3.20
CA GLY A 57 -2.39 11.10 -4.42
C GLY A 57 -3.23 11.33 -5.68
N PRO A 58 -2.65 11.07 -6.87
CA PRO A 58 -3.35 11.21 -8.14
C PRO A 58 -4.66 10.40 -8.16
N LEU A 59 -5.64 10.87 -8.94
CA LEU A 59 -7.01 10.30 -9.02
C LEU A 59 -7.77 10.29 -7.68
N GLY A 60 -7.42 11.17 -6.74
CA GLY A 60 -8.01 11.16 -5.40
C GLY A 60 -7.72 9.87 -4.65
N SER A 61 -6.58 9.22 -4.97
CA SER A 61 -6.19 7.97 -4.33
C SER A 61 -5.89 8.17 -2.86
N PHE A 62 -6.22 7.16 -2.05
CA PHE A 62 -5.82 7.06 -0.65
C PHE A 62 -4.70 6.03 -0.54
N ILE A 63 -3.61 6.42 0.13
CA ILE A 63 -2.46 5.55 0.36
C ILE A 63 -2.26 5.47 1.87
N SER A 64 -2.60 4.33 2.46
CA SER A 64 -2.43 4.10 3.89
C SER A 64 -1.26 3.16 4.15
N VAL A 65 -0.35 3.59 5.00
CA VAL A 65 0.82 2.85 5.46
C VAL A 65 0.62 2.54 6.94
N ARG A 66 0.73 1.27 7.30
CA ARG A 66 0.61 0.80 8.68
C ARG A 66 1.85 0.01 9.07
N ALA A 67 2.55 0.46 10.10
CA ALA A 67 3.59 -0.32 10.77
C ALA A 67 3.01 -0.97 12.03
N PHE A 68 3.41 -2.20 12.30
CA PHE A 68 3.00 -2.96 13.48
C PHE A 68 4.21 -3.27 14.36
N PRO A 69 4.01 -3.49 15.68
CA PRO A 69 5.09 -3.58 16.67
C PRO A 69 6.16 -4.64 16.36
N GLU A 70 5.79 -5.70 15.65
CA GLU A 70 6.66 -6.83 15.30
C GLU A 70 7.20 -6.75 13.85
N GLY A 71 7.43 -5.54 13.35
CA GLY A 71 8.11 -5.33 12.07
C GLY A 71 7.30 -5.74 10.85
N ALA A 72 5.97 -5.70 10.93
CA ALA A 72 5.12 -5.78 9.74
C ALA A 72 4.82 -4.37 9.23
N LEU A 73 5.03 -4.14 7.94
CA LEU A 73 4.66 -2.90 7.27
C LEU A 73 3.69 -3.25 6.14
N THR A 74 2.51 -2.67 6.16
CA THR A 74 1.47 -2.89 5.14
C THR A 74 1.11 -1.57 4.47
N ILE A 75 0.91 -1.61 3.16
CA ILE A 75 0.55 -0.44 2.35
C ILE A 75 -0.66 -0.79 1.50
N ASN A 76 -1.72 -0.01 1.64
CA ASN A 76 -2.88 -0.06 0.75
C ASN A 76 -2.90 1.19 -0.12
N ILE A 77 -3.03 1.01 -1.43
CA ILE A 77 -3.27 2.09 -2.39
C ILE A 77 -4.64 1.87 -3.00
N GLU A 78 -5.57 2.78 -2.71
CA GLU A 78 -6.98 2.69 -3.08
C GLU A 78 -7.34 3.85 -3.99
N TYR A 79 -7.92 3.57 -5.15
CA TYR A 79 -8.32 4.60 -6.11
C TYR A 79 -9.54 4.19 -6.90
N TYR A 80 -10.39 5.17 -7.22
CA TYR A 80 -11.61 4.93 -7.97
C TYR A 80 -11.30 4.94 -9.47
N ARG A 81 -11.67 3.85 -10.17
CA ARG A 81 -11.34 3.65 -11.58
C ARG A 81 -12.60 3.33 -12.39
N LYS A 82 -12.71 3.99 -13.56
CA LYS A 82 -13.68 3.62 -14.61
C LYS A 82 -13.21 2.37 -15.34
N GLU A 83 -14.16 1.56 -15.79
CA GLU A 83 -13.82 0.42 -16.64
C GLU A 83 -13.16 0.91 -17.94
N GLY A 84 -12.10 0.23 -18.38
CA GLY A 84 -11.31 0.61 -19.55
C GLY A 84 -10.34 1.79 -19.37
N ALA A 85 -10.41 2.56 -18.26
CA ALA A 85 -9.42 3.61 -17.98
C ALA A 85 -8.06 3.02 -17.61
N ASP A 86 -6.97 3.78 -17.74
CA ASP A 86 -5.63 3.31 -17.38
C ASP A 86 -5.48 2.99 -15.88
N GLU A 87 -4.51 2.13 -15.56
CA GLU A 87 -4.17 1.85 -14.16
C GLU A 87 -3.36 3.03 -13.59
N LEU A 88 -3.66 3.43 -12.34
CA LEU A 88 -2.82 4.40 -11.62
C LEU A 88 -1.37 3.93 -11.51
N VAL A 89 -1.18 2.64 -11.28
CA VAL A 89 0.12 1.99 -11.20
C VAL A 89 0.04 0.73 -12.04
N THR A 90 0.87 0.63 -13.08
CA THR A 90 0.96 -0.56 -13.93
C THR A 90 1.59 -1.74 -13.19
N SER A 91 1.41 -2.97 -13.70
CA SER A 91 2.05 -4.16 -13.12
C SER A 91 3.58 -4.06 -13.02
N LYS A 92 4.24 -3.37 -13.98
CA LYS A 92 5.68 -3.11 -13.92
C LYS A 92 6.02 -2.12 -12.80
N GLN A 93 5.27 -1.02 -12.69
CA GLN A 93 5.46 -0.03 -11.64
C GLN A 93 5.18 -0.61 -10.24
N LYS A 94 4.21 -1.53 -10.09
CA LYS A 94 3.97 -2.23 -8.80
C LYS A 94 5.21 -2.97 -8.32
N LYS A 95 5.89 -3.71 -9.22
CA LYS A 95 7.17 -4.41 -8.91
C LYS A 95 8.30 -3.43 -8.59
N SER A 96 8.39 -2.32 -9.33
CA SER A 96 9.38 -1.27 -9.05
C SER A 96 9.14 -0.58 -7.71
N LEU A 97 7.88 -0.31 -7.38
CA LEU A 97 7.45 0.26 -6.11
C LEU A 97 7.80 -0.67 -4.95
N GLU A 98 7.44 -1.95 -5.06
CA GLU A 98 7.83 -3.00 -4.10
C GLU A 98 9.34 -3.03 -3.89
N SER A 99 10.13 -3.06 -4.97
CA SER A 99 11.59 -3.07 -4.87
C SER A 99 12.16 -1.80 -4.22
N SER A 100 11.59 -0.63 -4.54
CA SER A 100 12.03 0.65 -3.97
C SER A 100 11.78 0.71 -2.46
N LEU A 101 10.57 0.36 -2.03
CA LEU A 101 10.20 0.30 -0.61
C LEU A 101 10.98 -0.79 0.13
N SER A 102 11.14 -1.97 -0.48
CA SER A 102 11.93 -3.06 0.06
C SER A 102 13.37 -2.63 0.37
N LYS A 103 13.99 -1.85 -0.53
CA LYS A 103 15.33 -1.28 -0.32
C LYS A 103 15.33 -0.18 0.75
N ALA A 104 14.35 0.72 0.73
CA ALA A 104 14.26 1.83 1.69
C ALA A 104 14.14 1.34 3.14
N PHE A 105 13.39 0.26 3.37
CA PHE A 105 13.16 -0.32 4.69
C PHE A 105 13.98 -1.58 4.96
N GLN A 106 14.98 -1.88 4.12
CA GLN A 106 15.84 -3.07 4.23
C GLN A 106 15.05 -4.34 4.53
N SER A 107 13.92 -4.52 3.84
CA SER A 107 12.94 -5.54 4.19
C SER A 107 13.52 -6.94 3.97
N ARG A 108 13.31 -7.84 4.93
CA ARG A 108 13.68 -9.26 4.82
C ARG A 108 12.75 -10.02 3.87
N ARG A 109 11.52 -9.53 3.71
CA ARG A 109 10.51 -10.05 2.79
C ARG A 109 9.62 -8.93 2.30
N SER A 110 9.23 -8.97 1.03
CA SER A 110 8.23 -8.11 0.42
C SER A 110 7.24 -8.94 -0.40
N LYS A 111 6.00 -8.45 -0.53
CA LYS A 111 4.98 -9.06 -1.38
C LYS A 111 4.00 -8.00 -1.88
N VAL A 112 3.87 -7.86 -3.19
CA VAL A 112 2.66 -7.29 -3.83
C VAL A 112 1.63 -8.40 -4.05
N LEU A 113 0.40 -8.19 -3.57
CA LEU A 113 -0.72 -9.08 -3.84
C LEU A 113 -1.43 -8.69 -5.15
N PRO A 114 -2.15 -9.62 -5.80
CA PRO A 114 -3.06 -9.27 -6.88
C PRO A 114 -3.99 -8.12 -6.46
N PRO A 115 -4.11 -7.05 -7.26
CA PRO A 115 -5.01 -5.95 -6.93
C PRO A 115 -6.47 -6.43 -6.82
N ILE A 116 -7.19 -5.91 -5.84
CA ILE A 116 -8.58 -6.28 -5.59
C ILE A 116 -9.51 -5.20 -6.16
N LYS A 117 -10.48 -5.60 -6.99
CA LYS A 117 -11.57 -4.73 -7.46
C LYS A 117 -12.72 -4.75 -6.46
N ARG A 118 -12.98 -3.65 -5.78
CA ARG A 118 -14.01 -3.54 -4.75
C ARG A 118 -15.16 -2.66 -5.23
N ALA A 119 -16.38 -2.98 -4.77
CA ALA A 119 -17.60 -2.26 -5.15
C ALA A 119 -17.78 -2.14 -6.69
N GLY A 120 -17.37 -3.17 -7.42
CA GLY A 120 -17.65 -3.29 -8.86
C GLY A 120 -19.07 -3.77 -9.11
N THR A 121 -19.54 -3.61 -10.34
CA THR A 121 -20.87 -4.09 -10.78
C THR A 121 -20.93 -5.62 -10.87
N THR A 122 -19.79 -6.26 -11.10
CA THR A 122 -19.64 -7.71 -11.16
C THR A 122 -18.72 -8.15 -10.03
N ASP A 123 -19.16 -9.12 -9.23
CA ASP A 123 -18.34 -9.74 -8.20
C ASP A 123 -17.60 -10.95 -8.77
N PHE A 124 -16.28 -10.92 -8.67
CA PHE A 124 -15.39 -11.97 -9.15
C PHE A 124 -14.79 -12.81 -8.00
N TYR A 125 -15.05 -12.44 -6.74
CA TYR A 125 -14.42 -13.06 -5.59
C TYR A 125 -15.35 -14.11 -4.98
N LEU A 126 -15.03 -15.37 -5.22
CA LEU A 126 -15.74 -16.49 -4.60
C LEU A 126 -15.05 -16.86 -3.29
N MET A 127 -15.83 -16.98 -2.22
CA MET A 127 -15.33 -17.46 -0.94
C MET A 127 -15.58 -18.96 -0.80
N SER A 128 -14.54 -19.72 -0.44
CA SER A 128 -14.70 -21.12 -0.03
C SER A 128 -13.93 -21.35 1.28
N SER A 129 -14.60 -21.88 2.31
CA SER A 129 -13.98 -22.20 3.61
C SER A 129 -13.11 -21.07 4.21
N GLY A 130 -13.52 -19.81 4.04
CA GLY A 130 -12.77 -18.64 4.54
C GLY A 130 -11.55 -18.23 3.70
N LYS A 131 -11.34 -18.84 2.53
CA LYS A 131 -10.29 -18.46 1.56
C LYS A 131 -10.93 -17.74 0.37
N ILE A 132 -10.27 -16.69 -0.08
CA ILE A 132 -10.62 -16.03 -1.35
C ILE A 132 -10.00 -16.83 -2.48
N LEU A 133 -10.85 -17.30 -3.39
CA LEU A 133 -10.43 -17.86 -4.67
C LEU A 133 -10.50 -16.74 -5.71
N ASP A 134 -9.42 -16.55 -6.44
CA ASP A 134 -9.36 -15.68 -7.61
C ASP A 134 -9.34 -16.58 -8.86
N PRO A 135 -10.42 -16.63 -9.65
CA PRO A 135 -10.50 -17.51 -10.81
C PRO A 135 -9.61 -17.09 -12.01
N GLY A 136 -8.92 -15.95 -11.93
CA GLY A 136 -7.97 -15.48 -12.96
C GLY A 136 -8.60 -14.60 -14.02
#